data_AF-A0A951BU80-F1
#
_entry.id   AF-A0A951BU80-F1
#
_cell.length_a   1.000
_cell.length_b   1.000
_cell.length_c   1.000
_cell.angle_alpha   90.00
_cell.angle_beta   90.00
_cell.angle_gamma   90.00
#
_symmetry.space_group_name_H-M   'P 1'
#
loop_
_entity.id
_entity.type
_entity.pdbx_description
1 polymer ?
#
loop_
_entity_poly.entity_id
_entity_poly.type
_entity_poly.pdbx_seq_one_letter_code
_entity_poly.pdbx_strand_id
1 'polypeptide(L)' 'MQRITLDAEAGEISAELARRGVTAHTRVHVLVEVVGEEPEATPMAAMAQAGGAFDWLGDEADLYSDADLLAPRTG' A
#
# COMPACT_ATOMS: atom_id res chain seq x y z
N MET A 1 19.16 15.32 8.05
CA MET A 1 18.11 14.33 8.40
C MET A 1 18.81 13.18 9.10
N GLN A 2 18.44 12.87 10.35
CA GLN A 2 18.99 11.74 11.09
C GLN A 2 18.18 10.49 10.76
N ARG A 3 18.86 9.39 10.38
CA ARG A 3 18.23 8.10 10.11
C ARG A 3 18.59 7.15 11.25
N ILE A 4 17.58 6.51 11.82
CA ILE A 4 17.73 5.54 12.91
C ILE A 4 17.11 4.24 12.40
N THR A 5 17.87 3.15 12.40
CA THR A 5 17.33 1.82 12.11
C THR A 5 16.76 1.23 13.40
N LEU A 6 15.50 0.79 13.32
CA LEU A 6 14.83 0.03 14.37
C LEU A 6 14.70 -1.40 13.88
N ASP A 7 15.33 -2.32 14.60
CA ASP A 7 15.15 -3.75 14.40
C ASP A 7 14.31 -4.25 15.58
N ALA A 8 13.00 -4.36 15.35
CA ALA A 8 12.00 -4.66 16.37
C ALA A 8 10.75 -5.24 15.72
N GLU A 9 9.94 -5.98 16.48
CA GLU A 9 8.63 -6.42 16.02
C GLU A 9 7.73 -5.22 15.71
N ALA A 10 6.84 -5.36 14.73
CA ALA A 10 5.96 -4.27 14.29
C ALA A 10 5.09 -3.72 15.44
N GLY A 11 4.66 -4.59 16.36
CA GLY A 11 3.89 -4.20 17.55
C GLY A 11 4.67 -3.36 18.56
N GLU A 12 6.00 -3.39 18.52
CA GLU A 12 6.88 -2.73 19.48
C GLU A 12 7.42 -1.37 19.00
N ILE A 13 7.18 -1.00 17.74
CA ILE A 13 7.76 0.20 17.11
C ILE A 13 7.52 1.47 17.94
N SER A 14 6.30 1.65 18.46
CA SER A 14 5.95 2.83 19.27
C SER A 14 6.77 2.91 20.57
N ALA A 15 6.93 1.77 21.25
CA ALA A 15 7.71 1.70 22.48
C ALA A 15 9.19 1.95 22.21
N GLU A 16 9.72 1.42 21.11
CA GLU A 16 11.11 1.61 20.73
C GLU A 16 11.42 3.07 20.33
N LEU A 17 10.51 3.74 19.63
CA LEU A 17 10.63 5.17 19.34
C LEU A 17 10.69 6.00 20.64
N ALA A 18 9.82 5.70 21.60
CA ALA A 18 9.81 6.37 22.90
C ALA A 18 11.11 6.12 23.68
N ARG A 19 11.62 4.88 23.69
CA ARG A 19 12.92 4.53 24.32
C ARG A 19 14.09 5.33 23.75
N ARG A 20 14.04 5.67 22.46
CA ARG A 20 15.06 6.49 21.79
C ARG A 20 14.82 8.00 21.91
N GLY A 21 13.84 8.42 22.71
CA GLY A 21 13.55 9.83 22.99
C GLY A 21 12.74 10.54 21.90
N VAL A 22 12.16 9.81 20.95
CA VAL A 22 11.24 10.39 19.97
C VAL A 22 9.90 10.65 20.64
N THR A 23 9.47 11.90 20.68
CA THR A 23 8.20 12.27 21.32
C THR A 23 7.01 11.84 20.46
N ALA A 24 5.87 11.55 21.10
CA ALA A 24 4.67 11.03 20.44
C ALA A 24 4.10 11.93 19.32
N HIS A 25 4.43 13.22 19.32
CA HIS A 25 3.97 14.20 18.33
C HIS A 25 5.02 14.51 17.25
N THR A 26 6.19 13.85 17.29
CA THR A 26 7.22 14.04 16.28
C THR A 26 6.80 13.34 14.98
N ARG A 27 6.73 14.09 13.88
CA ARG A 27 6.51 13.51 12.55
C ARG A 27 7.76 12.73 12.13
N VAL A 28 7.59 11.46 11.81
CA VAL A 28 8.66 10.57 11.34
C VAL A 28 8.42 10.13 9.91
N HIS A 29 9.51 9.97 9.16
CA HIS A 29 9.49 9.24 7.89
C HIS A 29 9.98 7.82 8.16
N VAL A 30 9.18 6.81 7.78
CA VAL A 30 9.43 5.40 8.11
C VAL A 30 9.67 4.61 6.84
N LEU A 31 10.70 3.76 6.86
CA LEU A 31 10.92 2.67 5.91
C LEU A 31 10.74 1.37 6.69
N VAL A 32 9.88 0.47 6.20
CA VAL A 32 9.59 -0.82 6.85
C VAL A 32 10.16 -1.93 5.99
N GLU A 33 11.01 -2.77 6.57
CA GLU A 33 11.54 -3.98 5.96
C GLU A 33 11.11 -5.16 6.84
N VAL A 34 10.34 -6.10 6.29
CA VAL A 34 9.87 -7.30 7.01
C VAL A 34 10.80 -8.46 6.67
N VAL A 35 11.50 -8.98 7.68
CA VAL A 35 12.47 -10.06 7.51
C VAL A 35 11.81 -11.41 7.79
N GLY A 36 11.92 -12.37 6.86
CA GLY A 36 11.47 -13.74 7.07
C GLY A 36 10.07 -14.09 6.54
N GLU A 37 9.34 -13.13 5.95
CA GLU A 37 8.28 -13.49 5.00
C GLU A 37 8.95 -13.88 3.68
N GLU A 38 8.85 -15.16 3.31
CA GLU A 38 9.06 -15.60 1.94
C GLU A 38 8.22 -14.68 1.01
N PRO A 39 8.78 -14.17 -0.10
CA PRO A 39 8.11 -13.21 -0.99
C PRO A 39 6.86 -13.77 -1.69
N GLU A 40 6.40 -14.96 -1.32
CA GLU A 40 5.17 -15.59 -1.82
C GLU A 40 3.89 -15.03 -1.17
N ALA A 41 4.00 -14.19 -0.15
CA ALA A 41 2.86 -13.52 0.47
C ALA A 41 2.33 -12.34 -0.37
N THR A 42 1.59 -12.69 -1.42
CA THR A 42 0.56 -11.91 -2.14
C THR A 42 1.05 -10.88 -3.17
N PRO A 43 0.93 -11.18 -4.49
CA PRO A 43 1.25 -10.27 -5.59
C PRO A 43 0.61 -8.89 -5.47
N MET A 44 -0.57 -8.80 -4.85
CA MET A 44 -1.34 -7.55 -4.71
C MET A 44 -0.63 -6.48 -3.87
N ALA A 45 0.08 -6.87 -2.80
CA ALA A 45 0.78 -5.91 -1.95
C ALA A 45 2.00 -5.32 -2.66
N ALA A 46 2.75 -6.17 -3.39
CA ALA A 46 3.87 -5.74 -4.23
C ALA A 46 3.40 -4.85 -5.39
N MET A 47 2.28 -5.19 -6.06
CA MET A 47 1.70 -4.40 -7.15
C MET A 47 1.19 -3.03 -6.68
N ALA A 48 0.57 -2.96 -5.50
CA ALA A 48 0.11 -1.71 -4.91
C ALA A 48 1.29 -0.79 -4.50
N GLN A 49 2.36 -1.36 -3.95
CA GLN A 49 3.57 -0.61 -3.59
C GLN A 49 4.33 -0.07 -4.80
N ALA A 50 4.31 -0.78 -5.93
CA ALA A 50 4.96 -0.37 -7.17
C ALA A 50 4.18 0.69 -7.96
N GLY A 51 2.98 1.08 -7.53
CA GLY A 51 2.12 2.04 -8.23
C GLY A 51 1.47 1.51 -9.51
N GLY A 52 1.71 0.25 -9.89
CA GLY A 52 1.20 -0.39 -11.11
C GLY A 52 -0.09 -1.19 -10.93
N ALA A 53 -0.73 -1.14 -9.75
CA ALA A 53 -1.97 -1.88 -9.46
C ALA A 53 -3.16 -1.54 -10.37
N PHE A 54 -3.04 -0.48 -11.19
CA PHE A 54 -4.05 -0.05 -12.14
C PHE A 54 -3.54 0.03 -13.59
N ASP A 55 -2.30 -0.36 -13.89
CA ASP A 55 -1.80 -0.34 -15.27
C ASP A 55 -2.58 -1.31 -16.17
N TRP A 56 -3.07 -2.42 -15.61
CA TRP A 56 -3.97 -3.36 -16.29
C TRP A 56 -5.34 -2.77 -16.65
N LEU A 57 -5.81 -1.72 -15.95
CA LEU A 57 -7.03 -0.99 -16.33
C LEU A 57 -6.79 -0.02 -17.49
N GLY A 58 -5.53 0.29 -17.81
CA GLY A 58 -5.17 1.14 -18.94
C GLY A 58 -5.28 0.41 -20.29
N ASP A 59 -5.13 -0.91 -20.27
CA ASP A 59 -5.22 -1.76 -21.47
C ASP A 59 -6.66 -2.22 -21.79
N GLU A 60 -7.62 -2.00 -20.89
CA GLU A 60 -9.05 -2.26 -21.13
C GLU A 60 -9.79 -0.98 -21.52
N ALA A 61 -9.75 -0.64 -22.81
CA ALA A 61 -10.70 0.28 -23.40
C ALA A 61 -12.01 -0.44 -23.77
N ASP A 62 -13.12 0.07 -23.22
CA ASP A 62 -14.53 -0.19 -23.52
C ASP A 62 -15.12 -1.58 -23.20
N LEU A 63 -15.21 -1.90 -21.90
CA LEU A 63 -16.15 -2.93 -21.42
C LEU A 63 -17.62 -2.50 -21.50
N TYR A 64 -17.87 -1.19 -21.54
CA TYR A 64 -19.21 -0.61 -21.68
C TYR A 64 -19.15 0.47 -22.75
N SER A 65 -19.93 0.29 -23.80
CA SER A 65 -20.14 1.31 -24.82
C SER A 65 -21.38 2.13 -24.50
N ASP A 66 -21.48 3.35 -25.03
CA ASP A 66 -22.71 4.16 -24.92
C ASP A 66 -23.96 3.44 -25.48
N ALA A 67 -23.78 2.40 -26.31
CA ALA A 67 -24.86 1.56 -26.81
C ALA A 67 -25.49 0.67 -25.71
N ASP A 68 -24.73 0.32 -24.67
CA ASP A 68 -25.21 -0.50 -23.55
C ASP A 68 -26.09 0.29 -22.56
N LEU A 69 -26.07 1.63 -22.65
CA LEU A 69 -26.91 2.52 -21.84
C LEU A 69 -28.37 2.59 -22.34
N LEU A 70 -28.67 2.02 -23.52
CA LEU A 70 -30.00 2.04 -24.13
C LEU A 70 -30.78 0.76 -23.83
N ALA A 71 -31.20 0.57 -22.57
CA ALA A 71 -32.22 -0.42 -22.27
C ALA A 71 -33.57 0.00 -22.90
N PRO A 72 -34.32 -0.91 -23.55
CA PRO A 72 -35.68 -0.59 -24.00
C PRO A 72 -36.57 -0.35 -22.77
N ARG A 73 -37.17 0.84 -22.70
CA ARG A 73 -38.30 1.11 -21.78
C ARG A 73 -39.44 0.18 -22.20
N THR A 74 -39.57 -0.95 -21.53
CA THR A 74 -40.79 -1.76 -21.58
C THR A 74 -41.93 -0.91 -21.05
N GLY A 75 -42.89 -0.59 -21.93
CA GLY A 75 -44.14 0.08 -21.61
C GLY A 75 -45.13 -0.80 -20.89
#